data_AF-A0AAJ6NVS0-F1
#
_entry.id   AF-A0AAJ6NVS0-F1
#
_cell.length_a   1.000
_cell.length_b   1.000
_cell.length_c   1.000
_cell.angle_alpha   90.00
_cell.angle_beta   90.00
_cell.angle_gamma   90.00
#
_symmetry.space_group_name_H-M   'P 1'
#
loop_
_entity.id
_entity.type
_entity.pdbx_description
1 polymer ?
#
loop_
_entity_poly.entity_id
_entity_poly.type
_entity_poly.pdbx_seq_one_letter_code
_entity_poly.pdbx_strand_id
1 'polypeptide(L)' 'MPPTNTNSSQNPELNLTFFSIPQFLLSMGTGSILLLLTTGKVTVKALDSMGQASEELFRGDRLPILPFPDDNESNQ' A
#
# COMPACT_ATOMS: atom_id res chain seq x y z
N MET A 1 61.72 23.34 31.82
CA MET A 1 61.25 22.51 30.68
C MET A 1 59.77 22.80 30.50
N PRO A 2 59.30 23.32 29.35
CA PRO A 2 57.86 23.45 29.12
C PRO A 2 57.29 22.08 28.68
N PRO A 3 56.07 21.72 29.10
CA PRO A 3 55.48 20.44 28.76
C PRO A 3 55.02 20.42 27.29
N THR A 4 55.32 19.30 26.64
CA THR A 4 54.94 18.93 25.27
C THR A 4 53.41 18.80 25.16
N ASN A 5 52.78 19.61 24.30
CA ASN A 5 51.37 19.46 23.94
C ASN A 5 51.22 18.29 22.96
N THR A 6 50.70 17.17 23.46
CA THR A 6 50.30 16.00 22.69
C THR A 6 48.87 16.12 22.18
N ASN A 7 48.75 16.11 20.85
CA ASN A 7 47.74 15.42 20.03
C ASN A 7 46.24 15.65 20.35
N SER A 8 45.50 16.13 19.35
CA SER A 8 44.13 15.64 19.15
C SER A 8 43.88 15.46 17.66
N SER A 9 43.90 14.19 17.24
CA SER A 9 43.49 13.73 15.91
C SER A 9 42.00 14.03 15.75
N GLN A 10 41.69 14.99 14.88
CA GLN A 10 40.32 15.32 14.50
C GLN A 10 39.77 14.21 13.59
N ASN A 11 39.23 13.16 14.20
CA ASN A 11 38.36 12.24 13.49
C ASN A 11 37.01 12.93 13.25
N PRO A 12 36.45 12.91 12.04
CA PRO A 12 35.15 13.50 11.79
C PRO A 12 34.09 12.71 12.53
N GLU A 13 33.67 13.22 13.70
CA GLU A 13 32.51 12.72 14.40
C GLU A 13 31.29 12.93 13.49
N LEU A 14 30.69 11.81 13.07
CA LEU A 14 29.42 11.80 12.34
C LEU A 14 28.41 12.64 13.13
N ASN A 15 28.09 13.82 12.60
CA ASN A 15 27.18 14.75 13.24
C ASN A 15 25.74 14.24 13.11
N LEU A 16 25.31 13.42 14.08
CA LEU A 16 23.95 12.86 14.18
C LEU A 16 22.86 13.93 14.41
N THR A 17 23.24 15.20 14.59
CA THR A 17 22.29 16.32 14.76
C THR A 17 21.38 16.48 13.53
N PHE A 18 21.87 16.14 12.34
CA PHE A 18 21.06 16.13 11.10
C PHE A 18 20.04 14.99 11.05
N PHE A 19 20.14 13.99 11.93
CA PHE A 19 19.23 12.85 12.03
C PHE A 19 18.18 13.00 13.15
N SER A 20 18.03 14.20 13.72
CA SER A 20 16.99 14.47 14.71
C SER A 20 15.62 14.50 14.03
N ILE A 21 15.00 13.32 13.91
CA ILE A 21 13.64 13.18 13.39
C ILE A 21 12.69 13.78 14.42
N PRO A 22 11.84 14.75 14.05
CA PRO A 22 10.86 15.28 14.97
C PRO A 22 9.90 14.16 15.40
N GLN A 23 9.65 14.08 16.70
CA GLN A 23 8.95 12.95 17.34
C GLN A 23 7.55 12.69 16.73
N PHE A 24 6.92 13.75 16.21
CA PHE A 24 5.64 13.65 15.49
C PHE A 24 5.74 12.88 14.16
N LEU A 25 6.77 13.14 13.33
CA LEU A 25 6.94 12.42 12.06
C LEU A 25 7.27 10.95 12.29
N LEU A 26 8.07 10.65 13.32
CA LEU A 26 8.37 9.27 13.69
C LEU A 26 7.10 8.55 14.13
N SER A 27 6.33 9.15 15.04
CA SER A 27 5.08 8.56 15.54
C SER A 27 4.03 8.37 14.43
N MET A 28 3.91 9.34 13.52
CA MET A 28 3.00 9.25 12.39
C MET A 28 3.43 8.19 11.37
N GLY A 29 4.73 8.08 11.09
CA GLY A 29 5.29 7.02 10.25
C GLY A 29 5.08 5.64 10.85
N THR A 30 5.39 5.47 12.14
CA THR A 30 5.19 4.21 12.86
C THR A 30 3.71 3.82 12.93
N GLY A 31 2.82 4.77 13.26
CA GLY A 31 1.39 4.54 13.29
C GLY A 31 0.81 4.15 11.92
N SER A 32 1.26 4.81 10.86
CA SER A 32 0.86 4.50 9.48
C SER A 32 1.31 3.10 9.03
N ILE A 33 2.52 2.70 9.41
CA ILE A 33 3.04 1.34 9.15
C ILE A 33 2.25 0.28 9.91
N LEU A 34 1.96 0.49 11.20
CA LEU A 34 1.13 -0.44 11.97
C LEU A 34 -0.28 -0.57 11.38
N LEU A 35 -0.86 0.56 10.98
CA LEU A 35 -2.17 0.58 10.32
C LEU A 35 -2.13 -0.19 8.99
N LEU A 36 -1.09 0.00 8.18
CA LEU A 36 -0.90 -0.70 6.92
C LEU A 36 -0.77 -2.22 7.14
N LEU A 37 0.07 -2.63 8.10
CA LEU A 37 0.27 -4.05 8.45
C LEU A 37 -1.03 -4.71 8.93
N THR A 38 -1.85 -3.97 9.68
CA THR A 38 -3.13 -4.48 10.21
C THR A 38 -4.20 -4.54 9.12
N THR A 39 -4.28 -3.51 8.27
CA THR A 39 -5.30 -3.40 7.20
C THR A 39 -5.06 -4.40 6.08
N GLY A 40 -3.79 -4.75 5.79
CA GLY A 40 -3.43 -5.66 4.70
C GLY A 40 -4.16 -7.01 4.75
N LYS A 41 -4.44 -7.55 5.94
CA LYS A 41 -5.17 -8.82 6.07
C LYS A 41 -6.63 -8.73 5.61
N VAL A 42 -7.28 -7.59 5.86
CA VAL A 42 -8.66 -7.35 5.45
C VAL A 42 -8.72 -7.09 3.94
N THR A 43 -7.74 -6.34 3.42
CA THR A 43 -7.64 -6.05 1.99
C THR A 43 -7.49 -7.31 1.15
N VAL A 44 -6.65 -8.27 1.56
CA VAL A 44 -6.48 -9.53 0.82
C VAL A 44 -7.79 -10.31 0.76
N LYS A 45 -8.50 -10.43 1.89
CA LYS A 45 -9.79 -11.14 1.94
C LYS A 45 -10.86 -10.44 1.11
N ALA A 46 -10.88 -9.11 1.11
CA ALA A 46 -11.79 -8.33 0.28
C ALA A 46 -11.52 -8.54 -1.21
N LEU A 47 -10.25 -8.45 -1.63
CA LEU A 47 -9.84 -8.69 -3.01
C LEU A 47 -10.16 -10.11 -3.47
N ASP A 48 -9.95 -11.12 -2.63
CA ASP A 48 -10.30 -12.51 -2.91
C ASP A 48 -11.81 -12.69 -3.13
N SER A 49 -12.64 -12.18 -2.21
CA SER A 49 -14.10 -12.24 -2.35
C SER A 49 -14.61 -11.46 -3.57
N MET A 50 -14.00 -10.32 -3.89
CA MET A 50 -14.34 -9.50 -5.05
C MET A 50 -13.94 -10.19 -6.35
N GLY A 51 -12.81 -10.90 -6.37
CA GLY A 51 -12.37 -11.73 -7.49
C GLY A 51 -13.33 -12.88 -7.74
N GLN A 52 -13.71 -13.62 -6.69
CA GLN A 52 -14.64 -14.75 -6.79
C GLN A 52 -16.02 -14.30 -7.26
N ALA A 53 -16.54 -13.19 -6.72
CA ALA A 53 -17.80 -12.60 -7.17
C ALA A 53 -17.73 -12.08 -8.62
N SER A 54 -16.60 -11.46 -9.01
CA SER A 54 -16.37 -11.07 -10.41
C SER A 54 -16.38 -12.28 -11.33
N GLU A 55 -15.68 -13.36 -10.96
CA GLU A 55 -15.64 -14.56 -11.78
C GLU A 55 -17.03 -15.15 -11.99
N GLU A 56 -17.85 -15.22 -10.94
CA GLU A 56 -19.24 -15.70 -11.06
C GLU A 56 -20.10 -14.81 -11.96
N LEU A 57 -19.88 -13.50 -11.95
CA LEU A 57 -20.59 -12.55 -12.81
C LEU A 57 -20.15 -12.64 -14.28
N PHE A 58 -18.84 -12.77 -14.53
CA PHE A 58 -18.26 -12.80 -15.87
C PHE A 58 -18.28 -14.18 -16.53
N ARG A 59 -18.49 -15.26 -15.77
CA ARG A 59 -18.58 -16.62 -16.30
C ARG A 59 -19.73 -16.79 -17.30
N GLY A 60 -20.68 -15.84 -17.35
CA GLY A 60 -21.70 -15.74 -18.41
C GLY A 60 -22.77 -16.84 -18.41
N ASP A 61 -22.54 -17.94 -17.69
CA ASP A 61 -23.42 -19.12 -17.59
C ASP A 61 -24.75 -18.86 -16.85
N ARG A 62 -24.90 -17.69 -16.23
CA ARG A 62 -26.14 -17.27 -15.54
C ARG A 62 -26.92 -16.18 -16.27
N LEU A 63 -26.54 -15.80 -17.49
CA LEU A 63 -27.29 -14.82 -18.25
C LEU A 63 -28.52 -15.49 -18.88
N PRO A 64 -29.75 -15.05 -18.54
CA PRO A 64 -30.94 -15.56 -19.19
C PRO A 64 -30.89 -15.24 -20.69
N ILE A 65 -31.40 -16.16 -21.51
CA ILE A 65 -31.54 -15.94 -22.95
C ILE A 65 -32.48 -14.74 -23.13
N LEU A 66 -31.94 -13.62 -23.60
CA LEU A 66 -32.73 -12.44 -23.90
C LEU A 66 -33.58 -12.72 -25.15
N PRO A 67 -34.89 -12.46 -25.12
CA PRO A 67 -35.69 -12.49 -26.33
C PRO A 67 -35.22 -11.35 -27.23
N PHE A 68 -34.60 -11.68 -28.35
CA PHE A 68 -34.38 -10.72 -29.42
C PHE A 68 -35.67 -10.64 -30.25
N PRO A 69 -36.12 -9.44 -30.64
CA PRO A 69 -37.21 -9.32 -31.59
C PRO A 69 -36.79 -10.01 -32.88
N ASP A 70 -37.61 -10.94 -33.36
CA ASP A 70 -37.39 -11.57 -34.66
C ASP A 70 -37.50 -10.48 -35.74
N ASP A 71 -36.60 -10.48 -36.72
CA ASP A 71 -36.57 -9.54 -37.87
C ASP A 71 -37.87 -9.55 -38.72
N ASN A 72 -38.86 -10.36 -38.33
CA ASN A 72 -40.15 -10.53 -38.96
C ASN A 72 -41.21 -9.53 -38.47
N GLU A 73 -40.93 -8.73 -37.44
CA GLU A 73 -41.88 -7.69 -36.95
C GLU A 73 -41.75 -6.34 -37.67
N SER A 74 -40.74 -6.14 -38.52
CA SER A 74 -40.58 -4.91 -39.32
C SER A 74 -41.11 -4.99 -40.76
N ASN A 75 -41.84 -6.06 -41.12
CA ASN A 75 -42.38 -6.26 -42.47
C ASN A 75 -43.83 -6.76 -42.47
N GLN A 76 -44.71 -6.07 -41.74
CA GLN A 76 -46.16 -6.13 -41.90
C GLN A 76 -46.74 -4.73 -42.05
#